data_AF-A0A256XRS9-F1
#
_entry.id   AF-A0A256XRS9-F1
#
_cell.length_a   1.000
_cell.length_b   1.000
_cell.length_c   1.000
_cell.angle_alpha   90.00
_cell.angle_beta   90.00
_cell.angle_gamma   90.00
#
_symmetry.space_group_name_H-M   'P 1'
#
loop_
_entity.id
_entity.type
_entity.pdbx_description
1 polymer ?
#
loop_
_entity_poly.entity_id
_entity_poly.type
_entity_poly.pdbx_seq_one_letter_code
_entity_poly.pdbx_strand_id
1 'polypeptide(L)' 'MFCPKCGCLLVPKKENGKTVLVCSCGYKKKAEGSDVTLKEAGKKSKPVEVVEKEEKVNV' A
#
# COMPACT_ATOMS: atom_id res chain seq x y z
N MET A 1 -3.25 4.38 -15.43
CA MET A 1 -3.05 4.10 -13.99
C MET A 1 -2.70 5.34 -13.17
N PHE A 2 -2.45 6.51 -13.77
CA PHE A 2 -2.13 7.75 -13.03
C PHE A 2 -3.31 8.73 -13.05
N CYS A 3 -3.42 9.54 -12.00
CA CYS A 3 -4.45 10.54 -11.85
C CYS A 3 -4.16 11.76 -12.74
N PRO A 4 -5.13 12.23 -13.55
CA PRO A 4 -4.93 13.39 -14.41
C PRO A 4 -4.82 14.71 -13.64
N LYS A 5 -5.24 14.76 -12.37
CA LYS A 5 -5.20 15.98 -11.55
C LYS A 5 -3.85 16.20 -10.89
N CYS A 6 -3.25 15.15 -10.36
CA CYS A 6 -2.05 15.24 -9.52
C CYS A 6 -0.90 14.34 -9.97
N GLY A 7 -1.09 13.52 -11.02
CA GLY A 7 -0.06 12.61 -11.54
C GLY A 7 0.19 11.36 -10.68
N CYS A 8 -0.38 11.25 -9.48
CA CYS A 8 -0.17 10.10 -8.59
C CYS A 8 -0.79 8.81 -9.14
N LEU A 9 -0.28 7.65 -8.70
CA LEU A 9 -0.84 6.34 -9.04
C LEU A 9 -2.25 6.18 -8.46
N LEU A 10 -3.16 5.65 -9.27
CA LEU A 10 -4.51 5.27 -8.84
C LEU A 10 -4.47 3.88 -8.20
N VAL A 11 -5.08 3.77 -7.02
CA VAL A 11 -5.13 2.52 -6.26
C VAL A 11 -6.50 1.86 -6.47
N PRO A 12 -6.56 0.57 -6.84
CA PRO A 12 -7.83 -0.15 -6.93
C PRO A 12 -8.40 -0.39 -5.54
N LYS A 13 -9.69 -0.07 -5.37
CA LYS A 13 -10.50 -0.29 -4.17
C LYS A 13 -11.79 -1.00 -4.56
N LYS A 14 -12.22 -1.97 -3.76
CA LYS A 14 -13.53 -2.60 -3.91
C LYS A 14 -14.57 -1.75 -3.18
N GLU A 15 -15.55 -1.22 -3.91
CA GLU A 15 -16.68 -0.46 -3.39
C GLU A 15 -17.96 -1.06 -3.99
N ASN A 16 -18.90 -1.53 -3.15
CA ASN A 16 -20.16 -2.16 -3.58
C ASN A 16 -19.99 -3.33 -4.59
N GLY A 17 -19.00 -4.19 -4.36
CA GLY A 17 -18.73 -5.35 -5.23
C GLY A 17 -18.10 -4.99 -6.58
N LYS A 18 -17.80 -3.71 -6.84
CA LYS A 18 -17.15 -3.23 -8.06
C LYS A 18 -15.76 -2.70 -7.74
N THR A 19 -14.81 -2.94 -8.64
CA THR A 19 -13.47 -2.36 -8.52
C THR A 19 -13.49 -0.92 -9.06
N VAL A 20 -13.11 0.03 -8.22
CA VAL A 20 -12.94 1.44 -8.56
C VAL A 20 -11.50 1.86 -8.33
N LEU A 21 -10.97 2.70 -9.21
CA LEU A 21 -9.64 3.29 -9.09
C LEU A 21 -9.76 4.64 -8.37
N VAL A 22 -9.07 4.78 -7.25
CA VAL A 22 -9.15 5.96 -6.39
C VAL A 22 -7.77 6.59 -6.29
N CYS A 23 -7.72 7.92 -6.35
CA CYS A 23 -6.53 8.70 -6.06
C CYS A 23 -6.62 9.33 -4.67
N SER A 24 -5.48 9.55 -4.02
CA SER A 24 -5.39 10.31 -2.77
C SER A 24 -5.90 11.75 -2.90
N CYS A 25 -5.90 12.34 -4.09
CA CYS A 25 -6.49 13.67 -4.33
C CYS A 25 -8.02 13.68 -4.41
N GLY A 26 -8.68 12.53 -4.27
CA GLY A 26 -10.14 12.38 -4.35
C GLY A 26 -10.68 12.07 -5.75
N TYR A 27 -9.84 11.97 -6.79
CA TYR A 27 -10.27 11.50 -8.10
C TYR A 27 -10.68 10.02 -8.05
N LYS A 28 -11.86 9.70 -8.62
CA LYS A 28 -12.37 8.33 -8.72
C LYS A 28 -12.68 7.99 -10.19
N LYS A 29 -12.29 6.79 -10.63
CA LYS A 29 -12.62 6.25 -11.96
C LYS A 29 -13.12 4.81 -11.81
N LYS A 30 -14.12 4.41 -12.60
CA LYS A 30 -14.52 2.99 -12.69
C LYS A 30 -13.40 2.20 -13.39
N ALA A 31 -13.09 1.01 -12.88
CA ALA A 31 -12.19 0.11 -13.60
C ALA A 31 -12.95 -0.46 -14.80
N GLU A 32 -12.59 -0.02 -16.01
CA GLU A 32 -13.11 -0.57 -17.27
C GLU A 32 -12.07 -1.57 -17.80
N GLY A 33 -12.39 -2.87 -17.73
CA GLY A 33 -11.50 -3.95 -18.15
C GLY A 33 -11.11 -4.92 -17.04
N SER A 34 -10.86 -6.17 -17.45
CA SER A 34 -10.62 -7.35 -16.61
C SER A 34 -9.58 -7.09 -15.51
N ASP A 35 -10.01 -7.27 -14.26
CA ASP A 35 -9.22 -7.53 -13.07
C ASP A 35 -7.89 -6.74 -12.93
N VAL A 36 -7.98 -5.42 -12.71
CA VAL A 36 -6.82 -4.63 -12.26
C VAL A 36 -6.51 -5.00 -10.80
N THR A 37 -5.65 -6.00 -10.62
CA THR A 37 -5.10 -6.37 -9.30
C THR A 37 -3.75 -5.68 -9.10
N LEU A 38 -3.70 -4.71 -8.18
CA LEU A 38 -2.42 -4.16 -7.70
C LEU A 38 -1.96 -5.02 -6.51
N LYS A 39 -0.98 -5.91 -6.74
CA LYS A 39 -0.34 -6.68 -5.66
C LYS A 39 0.89 -5.94 -5.20
N GLU A 40 0.94 -5.58 -3.92
CA GLU A 40 2.18 -5.14 -3.30
C GLU A 40 3.12 -6.34 -3.20
N ALA A 41 4.21 -6.35 -3.96
CA ALA A 41 5.29 -7.33 -3.82
C ALA A 41 6.18 -6.95 -2.61
N GLY A 42 5.56 -6.68 -1.46
CA GLY A 42 6.27 -6.39 -0.21
C GLY A 42 6.69 -7.70 0.44
N LYS A 43 7.99 -8.02 0.44
CA LYS A 43 8.52 -8.98 1.41
C LYS A 43 8.12 -8.45 2.80
N LYS A 44 7.28 -9.20 3.52
CA LYS A 44 6.90 -8.89 4.91
C LYS A 44 8.16 -8.50 5.67
N SER A 45 8.26 -7.22 6.06
CA SER A 45 9.34 -6.73 6.90
C SER A 45 9.30 -7.54 8.19
N LYS A 46 10.37 -8.30 8.46
CA LYS A 46 10.50 -9.07 9.71
C LYS A 46 10.44 -8.09 10.88
N PRO A 47 9.75 -8.41 11.98
CA PRO A 47 9.81 -7.59 13.19
C PRO A 47 11.27 -7.48 13.63
N VAL A 48 11.73 -6.27 13.92
CA VAL A 48 13.06 -6.01 14.44
C VAL A 48 13.06 -6.49 15.90
N GLU A 49 13.76 -7.58 16.19
CA GLU A 49 13.99 -8.04 17.56
C GLU A 49 15.02 -7.10 18.22
N VAL A 50 14.57 -6.34 19.20
CA VAL A 50 15.42 -5.53 20.08
C VAL A 50 16.13 -6.49 21.03
N VAL A 51 17.42 -6.73 20.80
CA VAL A 51 18.26 -7.50 21.72
C VAL A 51 18.81 -6.53 22.76
N GLU A 52 18.25 -6.56 23.97
CA GLU A 52 18.81 -5.88 25.13
C GLU A 52 20.16 -6.52 25.45
N LYS A 53 21.25 -5.75 25.35
CA LYS A 53 22.57 -6.21 25.78
C LYS A 53 22.70 -5.89 27.27
N GLU A 54 22.67 -6.92 28.11
CA GLU A 54 23.04 -6.81 29.52
C GLU A 54 24.56 -6.55 29.61
N GLU A 55 24.92 -5.29 29.81
CA GLU A 55 26.29 -4.91 30.15
C GLU A 55 26.56 -5.32 31.60
N LYS A 56 27.34 -6.40 31.79
CA LYS A 56 27.88 -6.74 33.11
C LYS A 56 28.85 -5.65 33.56
N VAL A 57 28.39 -4.76 34.42
CA VAL A 57 29.26 -3.90 35.23
C VAL A 57 29.93 -4.78 36.28
N ASN A 58 31.21 -5.10 36.08
CA ASN A 58 32.06 -5.61 37.14
C ASN A 58 32.45 -4.43 38.04
N VAL A 59 31.96 -4.45 39.29
CA VAL A 59 32.49 -3.65 40.42
C VAL A 59 33.69 -4.36 41.03
#